data_AF-A0A3L7W0X0-F1
#
_entry.id   AF-A0A3L7W0X0-F1
#
_cell.length_a   1.000
_cell.length_b   1.000
_cell.length_c   1.000
_cell.angle_alpha   90.00
_cell.angle_beta   90.00
_cell.angle_gamma   90.00
#
_symmetry.space_group_name_H-M   'P 1'
#
loop_
_entity.id
_entity.type
_entity.pdbx_description
1 polymer ?
#
loop_
_entity_poly.entity_id
_entity_poly.type
_entity_poly.pdbx_seq_one_letter_code
_entity_poly.pdbx_strand_id
1 'polypeptide(L)' 'MPSQREIRRRIGAVKNIRQITRAMQFVAASKLKRAQESTLAARPYGTSIDEVIADLAAVIGAEGHPLLRTPEAGSAK' A
#
# COMPACT_ATOMS: atom_id res chain seq x y z
N MET A 1 43.59 19.63 8.73
CA MET A 1 42.52 20.17 7.86
C MET A 1 42.37 19.26 6.65
N PRO A 2 41.14 18.94 6.20
CA PRO A 2 40.96 18.08 5.04
C PRO A 2 41.59 18.72 3.81
N SER A 3 42.25 17.89 2.98
CA SER A 3 42.91 18.40 1.78
C SER A 3 41.87 18.79 0.73
N GLN A 4 42.20 19.75 -0.14
CA GLN A 4 41.32 20.14 -1.25
C GLN A 4 40.95 18.94 -2.14
N ARG A 5 41.84 17.94 -2.25
CA ARG A 5 41.61 16.70 -2.99
C ARG A 5 40.50 15.84 -2.38
N GLU A 6 40.46 15.72 -1.05
CA GLU A 6 39.44 14.96 -0.34
C GLU A 6 38.06 15.60 -0.48
N ILE A 7 37.98 16.92 -0.41
CA ILE A 7 36.74 17.67 -0.61
C ILE A 7 36.20 17.42 -2.03
N ARG A 8 37.03 17.52 -3.07
CA ARG A 8 36.62 17.22 -4.45
C ARG A 8 36.16 15.78 -4.63
N ARG A 9 36.84 14.81 -4.01
CA ARG A 9 36.43 13.39 -4.04
C ARG A 9 35.06 13.20 -3.39
N ARG A 10 34.81 13.82 -2.23
CA ARG A 10 33.53 13.72 -1.51
C ARG A 10 32.38 14.35 -2.31
N ILE A 11 32.62 15.48 -2.99
CA ILE A 11 31.64 16.10 -3.89
C ILE A 11 31.25 15.14 -5.03
N GLY A 12 32.23 14.46 -5.64
CA GLY A 12 31.96 13.44 -6.67
C GLY A 12 31.12 12.29 -6.15
N ALA A 13 31.47 11.74 -4.98
CA ALA A 13 30.71 10.65 -4.36
C ALA A 13 29.25 11.05 -4.06
N VAL A 14 29.03 12.23 -3.49
CA VAL A 14 27.67 12.72 -3.19
C VAL A 14 26.86 12.99 -4.47
N LYS A 15 27.50 13.46 -5.55
CA LYS A 15 26.83 13.61 -6.86
C LYS A 15 26.36 12.26 -7.41
N ASN A 16 27.19 11.22 -7.31
CA ASN A 16 26.82 9.88 -7.74
C ASN A 16 25.67 9.31 -6.89
N ILE A 17 25.75 9.44 -5.57
CA ILE A 17 24.68 9.03 -4.65
C ILE A 17 23.36 9.75 -5.00
N ARG A 18 23.40 11.05 -5.31
CA ARG A 18 22.23 11.83 -5.74
C ARG A 18 21.59 11.28 -7.03
N GLN A 19 22.41 10.84 -7.99
CA GLN A 19 21.88 10.25 -9.22
C GLN A 19 21.21 8.89 -8.95
N ILE A 20 21.82 8.06 -8.10
CA ILE A 20 21.26 6.77 -7.69
C ILE A 20 19.92 6.97 -6.98
N THR A 21 19.86 7.88 -6.00
CA THR A 21 18.61 8.14 -5.26
C THR A 21 17.53 8.73 -6.15
N ARG A 22 17.88 9.59 -7.12
CA ARG A 22 16.94 10.09 -8.12
C ARG A 22 16.37 8.96 -8.97
N ALA A 23 17.20 8.01 -9.42
CA ALA A 23 16.72 6.83 -10.14
C ALA A 23 15.78 5.97 -9.25
N MET A 24 16.14 5.77 -7.97
CA MET A 24 15.31 5.05 -7.02
C MET A 24 13.95 5.73 -6.78
N GLN A 25 13.89 7.06 -6.80
CA GLN A 25 12.62 7.80 -6.71
C GLN A 25 11.69 7.47 -7.88
N PHE A 26 12.22 7.40 -9.11
CA PHE A 26 11.43 6.99 -10.27
C PHE A 26 10.96 5.53 -10.18
N VAL A 27 11.81 4.63 -9.67
CA VAL A 27 11.43 3.23 -9.42
C VAL A 27 10.31 3.14 -8.38
N ALA A 28 10.42 3.88 -7.28
CA ALA A 28 9.40 3.92 -6.23
C ALA A 28 8.07 4.48 -6.75
N ALA A 29 8.12 5.57 -7.53
CA ALA A 29 6.93 6.13 -8.18
C ALA A 29 6.26 5.12 -9.13
N SER A 30 7.06 4.38 -9.90
CA SER A 30 6.55 3.33 -10.80
C SER A 30 5.88 2.18 -10.04
N LYS A 31 6.47 1.76 -8.90
CA LYS A 31 5.87 0.73 -8.02
C LYS A 31 4.56 1.20 -7.39
N LEU A 32 4.50 2.45 -6.93
CA LEU A 32 3.29 3.04 -6.38
C LEU A 32 2.18 3.07 -7.43
N LYS A 33 2.49 3.51 -8.65
CA LYS A 33 1.54 3.51 -9.76
C LYS A 33 0.98 2.11 -10.03
N ARG A 34 1.85 1.10 -10.13
CA ARG A 34 1.44 -0.30 -10.33
C ARG A 34 0.55 -0.82 -9.19
N ALA A 35 0.85 -0.46 -7.94
CA ALA A 35 0.03 -0.83 -6.80
C ALA A 35 -1.37 -0.19 -6.87
N GLN A 36 -1.44 1.10 -7.21
CA GLN A 36 -2.71 1.79 -7.41
C GLN A 36 -3.55 1.16 -8.53
N GLU A 37 -2.93 0.85 -9.67
CA GLU A 37 -3.60 0.16 -10.78
C GLU A 37 -4.16 -1.20 -10.34
N SER A 38 -3.38 -1.98 -9.58
CA SER A 38 -3.84 -3.25 -9.02
C SER A 38 -5.03 -3.09 -8.08
N THR A 39 -5.02 -2.08 -7.21
CA THR A 39 -6.14 -1.80 -6.30
C THR A 39 -7.39 -1.39 -7.06
N LEU A 40 -7.25 -0.53 -8.08
CA LEU A 40 -8.37 -0.10 -8.92
C LEU A 40 -8.95 -1.27 -9.73
N ALA A 41 -8.10 -2.14 -10.27
CA ALA A 41 -8.53 -3.35 -10.98
C ALA A 41 -9.28 -4.34 -10.06
N ALA A 42 -8.98 -4.35 -8.77
CA ALA A 42 -9.68 -5.18 -7.79
C ALA A 42 -11.04 -4.61 -7.32
N ARG A 43 -11.31 -3.32 -7.57
CA ARG A 43 -12.56 -2.67 -7.11
C ARG A 43 -13.85 -3.38 -7.56
N PRO A 44 -14.01 -3.79 -8.82
CA PRO A 44 -15.24 -4.44 -9.28
C PRO A 44 -15.55 -5.74 -8.52
N TYR A 45 -14.51 -6.52 -8.19
CA TYR A 45 -14.68 -7.70 -7.36
C TYR A 45 -15.17 -7.34 -5.96
N GLY A 46 -14.56 -6.32 -5.34
CA GLY A 46 -14.96 -5.82 -4.03
C GLY A 46 -16.43 -5.37 -4.01
N THR A 47 -16.85 -4.59 -5.00
CA THR A 47 -18.24 -4.14 -5.09
C THR A 47 -19.21 -5.30 -5.28
N SER A 48 -18.90 -6.24 -6.19
CA SER A 48 -19.79 -7.37 -6.46
C SER A 48 -19.89 -8.34 -5.29
N ILE A 49 -18.80 -8.58 -4.55
CA ILE A 49 -18.86 -9.46 -3.38
C ILE A 49 -19.60 -8.80 -2.21
N ASP A 50 -19.45 -7.49 -2.02
CA ASP A 50 -20.19 -6.73 -1.01
C ASP A 50 -21.69 -6.78 -1.27
N GLU A 51 -22.12 -6.62 -2.53
CA GLU A 51 -23.52 -6.77 -2.95
C GLU A 51 -24.06 -8.17 -2.62
N VAL A 52 -23.36 -9.23 -3.04
CA VAL A 52 -23.78 -10.62 -2.79
C VAL A 52 -23.85 -10.94 -1.29
N ILE A 53 -22.88 -10.47 -0.50
CA ILE A 53 -22.88 -10.69 0.95
C ILE A 53 -24.01 -9.91 1.62
N ALA A 54 -24.30 -8.69 1.17
CA ALA A 54 -25.41 -7.89 1.69
C ALA A 54 -26.76 -8.59 1.42
N ASP A 55 -26.96 -9.08 0.20
CA ASP A 55 -28.16 -9.85 -0.17
C ASP A 55 -28.29 -11.12 0.66
N LEU A 56 -27.19 -11.86 0.83
CA LEU A 56 -27.17 -13.06 1.67
C LEU A 56 -27.54 -12.73 3.12
N ALA A 57 -26.91 -11.70 3.71
CA ALA A 57 -27.15 -11.28 5.08
C ALA A 57 -28.60 -10.85 5.32
N ALA A 58 -29.24 -10.22 4.33
CA ALA A 58 -30.64 -9.84 4.39
C ALA A 58 -31.59 -11.06 4.47
N VAL A 59 -31.20 -12.19 3.85
CA VAL A 59 -32.01 -13.42 3.84
C VAL A 59 -31.82 -14.24 5.12
N ILE A 60 -30.58 -14.47 5.56
CA ILE A 60 -30.29 -15.35 6.70
C ILE A 60 -30.33 -14.64 8.06
N GLY A 61 -30.25 -13.30 8.07
CA GLY A 61 -30.17 -12.49 9.29
C GLY A 61 -28.84 -12.66 10.04
N ALA A 62 -28.59 -11.77 11.01
CA ALA A 62 -27.34 -11.75 11.77
C ALA A 62 -27.07 -13.04 12.57
N GLU A 63 -28.11 -13.81 12.91
CA GLU A 63 -27.99 -15.06 13.66
C GLU A 63 -27.74 -16.30 12.78
N GLY A 64 -27.91 -16.17 11.46
CA GLY A 64 -27.77 -17.28 10.52
C GLY A 64 -26.33 -17.72 10.27
N HIS A 65 -25.34 -16.87 10.55
CA HIS A 65 -23.93 -17.22 10.36
C HIS A 65 -23.00 -16.46 11.34
N PRO A 66 -22.02 -17.12 11.98
CA PRO A 66 -21.13 -16.49 12.96
C PRO A 66 -20.37 -15.26 12.45
N LEU A 67 -20.01 -15.20 11.16
CA LEU A 67 -19.32 -14.04 10.56
C LEU A 67 -20.23 -12.83 10.29
N LEU A 68 -21.55 -12.99 10.39
CA LEU A 68 -22.53 -11.91 10.21
C LEU A 68 -23.04 -11.33 11.52
N ARG A 69 -22.65 -11.92 12.65
CA ARG A 69 -22.98 -11.38 13.97
C ARG A 69 -22.22 -10.08 14.18
N THR A 70 -22.91 -9.06 14.69
CA THR A 70 -22.24 -7.89 15.24
C THR A 70 -21.33 -8.37 16.37
N PRO A 71 -20.01 -8.09 16.33
CA PRO A 71 -19.14 -8.48 17.42
C PRO A 71 -19.65 -7.80 18.69
N GLU A 72 -19.92 -8.57 19.74
CA GLU A 72 -20.18 -8.00 21.05
C GLU A 72 -18.96 -7.15 21.44
N ALA A 73 -19.19 -5.87 21.76
CA ALA A 73 -18.14 -4.90 22.02
C ALA A 73 -17.25 -5.36 23.18
N GLY A 74 -16.13 -6.05 22.87
CA GLY A 74 -15.32 -6.63 23.96
C GLY A 74 -14.14 -7.55 23.61
N SER A 75 -13.58 -7.52 22.39
CA SER A 75 -12.39 -8.36 22.08
C SER A 75 -11.32 -7.64 21.25
N ALA A 76 -10.97 -6.43 21.64
CA ALA A 76 -9.68 -5.85 21.27
C ALA A 76 -9.02 -5.34 22.55
N LYS A 77 -8.21 -6.19 23.16
CA LYS A 77 -7.18 -5.80 24.13
C LYS A 77 -5.84 -5.85 23.43
#